data_AF-A0A962H0S3-F1
#
_entry.id   AF-A0A962H0S3-F1
#
_cell.length_a   1.000
_cell.length_b   1.000
_cell.length_c   1.000
_cell.angle_alpha   90.00
_cell.angle_beta   90.00
_cell.angle_gamma   90.00
#
_symmetry.space_group_name_H-M   'P 1'
#
loop_
_entity.id
_entity.type
_entity.pdbx_description
1 polymer ?
#
loop_
_entity_poly.entity_id
_entity_poly.type
_entity_poly.pdbx_seq_one_letter_code
_entity_poly.pdbx_strand_id
1 'polypeptide(L)' 'DYLFYSGYVTMAYFMAREAEAATRASYAGTAEFKEAKLATVRFYFDRLLPRTLTHAAGVRAGAESLTTSVEAALA' A
#
# COMPACT_ATOMS: atom_id res chain seq x y z
N ASP A 1 9.05 -0.41 9.23
CA ASP A 1 8.02 -1.04 8.36
C ASP A 1 6.59 -0.60 8.59
N TYR A 2 6.11 -0.51 9.83
CA TYR A 2 4.69 -0.19 10.12
C TYR A 2 4.16 1.05 9.39
N LEU A 3 4.87 2.18 9.43
CA LEU A 3 4.43 3.43 8.80
C LEU A 3 4.31 3.31 7.28
N PHE A 4 5.24 2.59 6.64
CA PHE A 4 5.15 2.35 5.20
C PHE A 4 3.96 1.45 4.88
N TYR A 5 3.79 0.35 5.62
CA TYR A 5 2.64 -0.55 5.45
C TYR A 5 1.30 0.22 5.56
N SER A 6 1.13 0.98 6.65
CA SER A 6 -0.11 1.72 6.90
C SER A 6 -0.34 2.83 5.88
N GLY A 7 0.72 3.50 5.40
CA GLY A 7 0.63 4.48 4.32
C GLY A 7 0.13 3.88 3.01
N TYR A 8 0.65 2.72 2.60
CA TYR A 8 0.16 2.02 1.40
C TYR A 8 -1.31 1.59 1.54
N VAL A 9 -1.70 1.03 2.69
CA VAL A 9 -3.10 0.63 2.93
C VAL A 9 -4.05 1.83 2.91
N THR A 10 -3.65 2.94 3.53
CA THR A 10 -4.45 4.18 3.55
C THR A 10 -4.66 4.74 2.15
N MET A 11 -3.62 4.78 1.32
CA MET A 11 -3.74 5.23 -0.05
C MET A 11 -4.59 4.27 -0.90
N ALA A 12 -4.44 2.95 -0.72
CA ALA A 12 -5.29 1.96 -1.40
C ALA A 12 -6.77 2.19 -1.10
N TYR A 13 -7.12 2.49 0.16
CA TYR A 13 -8.49 2.81 0.56
C TYR A 13 -9.04 4.04 -0.19
N PHE A 14 -8.28 5.14 -0.24
CA PHE A 14 -8.73 6.33 -0.97
C PHE A 14 -8.84 6.09 -2.47
N MET A 15 -7.88 5.42 -3.08
CA MET A 15 -7.91 5.09 -4.51
C MET A 15 -9.08 4.17 -4.89
N ALA A 16 -9.44 3.22 -4.03
CA ALA A 16 -10.64 2.40 -4.23
C ALA A 16 -11.92 3.25 -4.24
N ARG A 17 -12.03 4.21 -3.32
CA ARG A 17 -13.16 5.16 -3.29
C ARG A 17 -13.21 6.08 -4.50
N GLU A 18 -12.05 6.53 -4.98
CA GLU A 18 -11.95 7.31 -6.22
C GLU A 18 -12.40 6.50 -7.43
N ALA A 19 -11.99 5.24 -7.55
CA ALA A 19 -12.44 4.34 -8.62
C ALA A 19 -13.95 4.11 -8.56
N GLU A 20 -14.50 3.85 -7.36
CA GLU A 20 -15.95 3.74 -7.17
C GLU A 20 -16.66 5.01 -7.67
N ALA A 21 -16.23 6.19 -7.19
CA ALA A 21 -16.82 7.47 -7.58
C ALA A 21 -16.76 7.72 -9.10
N ALA A 22 -15.66 7.37 -9.76
CA ALA A 22 -15.50 7.51 -11.21
C ALA A 22 -16.38 6.55 -12.02
N THR A 23 -16.81 5.43 -11.44
CA THR A 23 -17.70 4.47 -12.10
C THR A 23 -19.18 4.74 -11.91
N ARG A 24 -19.58 5.63 -10.99
CA ARG A 24 -20.99 5.97 -10.75
C ARG A 24 -21.63 6.64 -11.96
N ALA A 25 -22.93 6.40 -12.16
CA ALA A 25 -23.71 7.03 -13.23
C ALA A 25 -23.79 8.57 -13.08
N SER A 26 -23.70 9.08 -11.86
CA SER A 26 -23.71 10.51 -11.55
C SER A 26 -22.34 11.19 -11.73
N TYR A 27 -21.33 10.48 -12.27
CA TYR A 27 -20.00 11.04 -12.44
C TYR A 27 -20.01 12.14 -13.50
N ALA A 28 -19.59 13.35 -13.12
CA ALA A 28 -19.65 14.54 -13.97
C ALA A 28 -18.37 14.79 -14.80
N GLY A 29 -17.33 13.95 -14.68
CA GLY A 29 -16.10 14.10 -15.44
C GLY A 29 -16.15 13.43 -16.82
N THR A 30 -15.13 13.69 -17.66
CA THR A 30 -15.07 13.13 -19.01
C THR A 30 -14.72 11.64 -19.01
N ALA A 31 -15.01 10.97 -20.13
CA ALA A 31 -14.69 9.56 -20.30
C ALA A 31 -13.18 9.30 -20.25
N GLU A 32 -12.39 10.20 -20.83
CA GLU A 32 -10.93 10.11 -20.89
C GLU A 32 -10.32 10.25 -19.49
N PHE A 33 -10.80 11.18 -18.68
CA PHE A 33 -10.34 11.31 -17.30
C PHE A 33 -10.71 10.08 -16.47
N LYS A 34 -11.94 9.56 -16.64
CA LYS A 34 -12.37 8.31 -15.97
C LYS A 34 -11.43 7.16 -16.32
N GLU A 35 -11.14 6.96 -17.61
CA GLU A 35 -10.24 5.90 -18.06
C GLU A 35 -8.83 6.06 -17.47
N ALA A 36 -8.26 7.27 -17.54
CA ALA A 36 -6.95 7.57 -16.97
C ALA A 36 -6.92 7.36 -15.45
N LYS A 37 -7.98 7.74 -14.73
CA LYS A 37 -8.10 7.54 -13.28
C LYS A 37 -8.13 6.05 -12.94
N LEU A 38 -8.94 5.27 -13.64
CA LEU A 38 -9.01 3.82 -13.43
C LEU A 38 -7.69 3.12 -13.79
N ALA A 39 -6.99 3.56 -14.83
CA ALA A 39 -5.66 3.06 -15.17
C ALA A 39 -4.64 3.35 -14.06
N THR A 40 -4.68 4.55 -13.48
CA THR A 40 -3.82 4.94 -12.36
C THR A 40 -4.08 4.08 -11.12
N VAL A 41 -5.35 3.85 -10.79
CA VAL A 41 -5.73 2.97 -9.66
C VAL A 41 -5.24 1.55 -9.90
N ARG A 42 -5.46 0.98 -11.09
CA ARG A 42 -4.96 -0.37 -11.44
C ARG A 42 -3.44 -0.47 -11.29
N PHE A 43 -2.70 0.49 -11.85
CA PHE A 43 -1.24 0.53 -11.70
C PHE A 43 -0.81 0.53 -10.22
N TYR A 44 -1.48 1.31 -9.38
CA TYR A 44 -1.17 1.35 -7.95
C TYR A 44 -1.37 -0.01 -7.28
N PHE A 45 -2.52 -0.65 -7.51
CA PHE A 45 -2.83 -1.95 -6.93
C PHE A 45 -1.92 -3.06 -7.46
N ASP A 46 -1.51 -3.01 -8.73
CA ASP A 46 -0.67 -4.03 -9.34
C ASP A 46 0.83 -3.87 -9.01
N ARG A 47 1.33 -2.63 -8.88
CA ARG A 47 2.77 -2.35 -8.82
C ARG A 47 3.26 -1.78 -7.50
N LEU A 48 2.42 -1.01 -6.81
CA LEU A 48 2.81 -0.31 -5.58
C LEU A 48 2.32 -1.05 -4.34
N LEU A 49 1.04 -1.43 -4.31
CA LEU A 49 0.43 -2.08 -3.15
C LEU A 49 1.12 -3.39 -2.72
N PRO A 50 1.64 -4.26 -3.62
CA PRO A 50 2.32 -5.49 -3.21
C PRO A 50 3.56 -5.27 -2.34
N ARG A 51 4.16 -4.06 -2.33
CA ARG A 51 5.28 -3.71 -1.44
C ARG A 51 4.90 -3.83 0.04
N THR A 52 3.61 -3.76 0.37
CA THR A 52 3.10 -4.04 1.72
C THR A 52 3.50 -5.42 2.22
N LEU A 53 3.67 -6.42 1.35
CA LEU A 53 4.06 -7.78 1.75
C LEU A 53 5.44 -7.80 2.41
N THR A 54 6.40 -7.07 1.84
CA THR A 54 7.75 -6.94 2.42
C THR A 54 7.69 -6.23 3.77
N HIS A 55 6.95 -5.12 3.87
CA HIS A 55 6.82 -4.41 5.14
C HIS A 55 6.11 -5.25 6.21
N ALA A 56 5.06 -5.99 5.83
CA ALA A 56 4.37 -6.91 6.74
C ALA A 56 5.28 -8.02 7.24
N ALA A 57 6.11 -8.59 6.36
CA ALA A 57 7.12 -9.58 6.74
C ALA A 57 8.14 -8.98 7.73
N GLY A 58 8.64 -7.77 7.46
CA GLY A 58 9.55 -7.06 8.36
C GLY A 58 8.97 -6.79 9.75
N VAL A 59 7.70 -6.37 9.83
CA VAL A 59 7.01 -6.21 11.13
C VAL A 59 6.88 -7.54 11.87
N ARG A 60 6.53 -8.62 11.16
CA ARG A 60 6.33 -9.95 11.77
C ARG A 60 7.61 -10.63 12.23
N ALA A 61 8.75 -10.31 11.62
CA ALA A 61 10.04 -10.87 11.99
C ALA A 61 10.50 -10.49 13.41
N GLY A 62 9.93 -9.43 14.00
CA GLY A 62 10.26 -9.02 15.37
C GLY A 62 11.71 -8.56 15.52
N ALA A 63 12.22 -8.56 16.75
CA ALA A 63 13.56 -8.07 17.09
C ALA A 63 14.57 -9.18 17.42
N GLU A 64 14.20 -10.46 17.32
CA GLU A 64 15.03 -11.60 17.74
C GLU A 64 16.42 -11.63 17.08
N SER A 65 16.48 -11.26 15.79
CA SER A 65 17.74 -11.19 15.04
C SER A 65 18.71 -10.15 15.59
N LEU A 66 18.20 -9.07 16.20
CA LEU A 66 19.00 -8.03 16.84
C LEU A 66 19.38 -8.44 18.27
N THR A 67 18.42 -8.86 19.09
CA THR A 67 18.66 -9.14 20.52
C THR A 67 19.68 -10.25 20.74
N THR A 68 19.60 -11.34 19.97
CA THR A 68 20.54 -12.46 20.08
C THR A 68 21.97 -12.05 19.71
N SER A 69 22.13 -11.19 18.71
CA SER A 69 23.46 -10.74 18.27
C SER A 69 24.12 -9.76 19.23
N VAL A 70 23.32 -8.91 19.90
CA VAL A 70 23.81 -7.92 20.85
C VAL A 70 24.22 -8.56 22.17
N GLU A 71 23.41 -9.49 22.70
CA GLU A 71 23.75 -10.23 23.92
C GLU A 71 25.01 -11.08 23.73
N ALA A 72 25.15 -11.76 22.58
CA ALA A 72 26.34 -12.52 22.25
C ALA A 72 27.60 -11.66 22.05
N ALA A 73 27.46 -10.40 21.63
CA ALA A 73 28.57 -9.47 21.47
C ALA A 73 28.98 -8.76 22.78
N LEU A 74 28.12 -8.78 23.80
CA LEU A 74 28.35 -8.16 25.11
C LEU A 74 28.82 -9.15 26.19
N ALA A 75 28.84 -10.45 25.89
CA ALA A 75 29.35 -11.53 26.75
C ALA A 75 30.81 -11.87 26.40
#